data_AF-Q66AY4-F1
#
_entry.id   AF-Q66AY4-F1
#
_cell.length_a   1.000
_cell.length_b   1.000
_cell.length_c   1.000
_cell.angle_alpha   90.00
_cell.angle_beta   90.00
_cell.angle_gamma   90.00
#
_symmetry.space_group_name_H-M   'P 1'
#
loop_
_entity.id
_entity.type
_entity.pdbx_description
1 polymer ?
#
loop_
_entity_poly.entity_id
_entity_poly.type
_entity_poly.pdbx_seq_one_letter_code
_entity_poly.pdbx_strand_id
1 'polypeptide(L)'
;MKAKYIFQVVQDMVMMIILLSLMGFHLWGESIHEWLGIAFLLIVLLHNGLNIHWIRKLAQGEYSAFRIVQVTVNIILALLFLFAIISGLMLSKHVLPDLPIHRSSDFVRKIHMTSVHWGQIFIAVHLGMHWKMLANFFCKIWRISPFSLLATRLMPAIFFSIAVYGVSVFMGRDLLPYLLIQVDFAFFDFEESTAFFYFDFFAITIFFAYLTRVLLWLFLLWGEKGKLRAC
;
A
#
# COMPACT_ATOMS: atom_id res chain seq x y z
N MET A 1 8.71 22.76 9.74
CA MET A 1 7.52 21.93 9.42
C MET A 1 6.78 21.66 10.72
N LYS A 2 5.44 21.56 10.73
CA LYS A 2 4.70 21.27 11.98
C LYS A 2 5.07 19.87 12.50
N ALA A 3 5.33 19.74 13.80
CA ALA A 3 5.74 18.47 14.41
C ALA A 3 4.73 17.33 14.14
N LYS A 4 3.42 17.63 14.21
CA LYS A 4 2.34 16.69 13.87
C LYS A 4 2.53 16.04 12.49
N TYR A 5 2.93 16.82 11.49
CA TYR A 5 3.06 16.33 10.12
C TYR A 5 4.28 15.41 9.96
N ILE A 6 5.39 15.72 10.65
CA ILE A 6 6.55 14.83 10.68
C ILE A 6 6.16 13.50 11.34
N PHE A 7 5.43 13.55 12.45
CA PHE A 7 4.93 12.35 13.13
C PHE A 7 4.05 11.48 12.22
N GLN A 8 3.13 12.09 11.47
CA GLN A 8 2.29 11.36 10.50
C GLN A 8 3.14 10.63 9.45
N VAL A 9 4.12 11.30 8.85
CA VAL A 9 4.97 10.66 7.82
C VAL A 9 5.85 9.56 8.43
N VAL A 10 6.43 9.78 9.62
CA VAL A 10 7.23 8.75 10.31
C VAL A 10 6.38 7.52 10.63
N GLN A 11 5.16 7.73 11.12
CA GLN A 11 4.21 6.64 11.36
C GLN A 11 3.90 5.88 10.06
N ASP A 12 3.65 6.58 8.95
CA ASP A 12 3.35 5.96 7.66
C ASP A 12 4.56 5.15 7.13
N MET A 13 5.79 5.63 7.38
CA MET A 13 7.01 4.87 7.08
C MET A 13 7.10 3.59 7.91
N VAL A 14 6.79 3.65 9.21
CA VAL A 14 6.75 2.46 10.08
C VAL A 14 5.66 1.49 9.62
N MET A 15 4.48 1.99 9.23
CA MET A 15 3.42 1.16 8.65
C MET A 15 3.90 0.43 7.41
N MET A 16 4.59 1.12 6.49
CA MET A 16 5.11 0.50 5.27
C MET A 16 6.12 -0.60 5.57
N ILE A 17 7.01 -0.40 6.55
CA ILE A 17 7.98 -1.42 6.97
C ILE A 17 7.26 -2.65 7.53
N ILE A 18 6.30 -2.47 8.44
CA ILE A 18 5.56 -3.58 9.04
C ILE A 18 4.73 -4.32 7.97
N LEU A 19 4.10 -3.59 7.04
CA LEU A 19 3.35 -4.18 5.93
C LEU A 19 4.25 -5.09 5.08
N LEU A 20 5.46 -4.63 4.71
CA LEU A 20 6.41 -5.45 3.97
C LEU A 20 6.82 -6.69 4.77
N SER A 21 7.08 -6.55 6.07
CA SER A 21 7.36 -7.70 6.94
C SER A 21 6.21 -8.70 7.00
N LEU A 22 4.95 -8.22 6.97
CA LEU A 22 3.76 -9.08 6.94
C LEU A 22 3.66 -9.90 5.65
N MET A 23 4.16 -9.39 4.52
CA MET A 23 4.24 -10.18 3.28
C MET A 23 5.19 -11.39 3.43
N GLY A 24 6.20 -11.26 4.30
CA GLY A 24 7.22 -12.29 4.57
C GLY A 24 6.78 -13.34 5.61
N PHE A 25 5.56 -13.88 5.52
CA PHE A 25 5.03 -14.86 6.48
C PHE A 25 5.99 -16.04 6.72
N HIS A 26 6.55 -16.61 5.65
CA HIS A 26 7.48 -17.74 5.74
C HIS A 26 8.84 -17.40 6.37
N LEU A 27 9.23 -16.11 6.38
CA LEU A 27 10.51 -15.64 6.91
C LEU A 27 10.48 -15.46 8.44
N TRP A 28 9.32 -15.09 8.99
CA TRP A 28 9.17 -14.78 10.43
C TRP A 28 8.42 -15.85 11.23
N GLY A 29 7.70 -16.74 10.54
CA GLY A 29 6.85 -17.74 11.19
C GLY A 29 5.54 -17.15 11.72
N GLU A 30 4.64 -18.06 12.12
CA GLU A 30 3.24 -17.75 12.43
C GLU A 30 3.10 -16.75 13.60
N SER A 31 3.80 -16.98 14.71
CA SER A 31 3.68 -16.15 15.91
C SER A 31 4.10 -14.70 15.69
N ILE A 32 5.25 -14.47 15.04
CA ILE A 32 5.73 -13.10 14.76
C ILE A 32 4.78 -12.40 13.78
N HIS A 33 4.30 -13.12 12.76
CA HIS A 33 3.33 -12.56 11.80
C HIS A 33 2.03 -12.12 12.49
N GLU A 34 1.49 -12.92 13.42
CA GLU A 34 0.29 -12.56 14.18
C GLU A 34 0.51 -11.29 15.04
N TRP A 35 1.63 -11.20 15.75
CA TRP A 35 1.98 -10.02 16.55
C TRP A 35 2.19 -8.76 15.68
N LEU A 36 2.88 -8.89 14.55
CA LEU A 36 3.03 -7.81 13.58
C LEU A 36 1.67 -7.38 13.02
N GLY A 37 0.73 -8.31 12.82
CA GLY A 37 -0.61 -8.01 12.34
C GLY A 37 -1.40 -7.15 13.33
N ILE A 38 -1.32 -7.47 14.62
CA ILE A 38 -1.92 -6.66 15.70
C ILE A 38 -1.27 -5.29 15.79
N ALA A 39 0.07 -5.23 15.77
CA ALA A 39 0.79 -3.96 15.77
C ALA A 39 0.40 -3.08 14.57
N PHE A 40 0.31 -3.67 13.38
CA PHE A 40 -0.11 -2.99 12.17
C PHE A 40 -1.54 -2.44 12.30
N LEU A 41 -2.48 -3.23 12.82
CA LEU A 41 -3.84 -2.80 13.09
C LEU A 41 -3.89 -1.57 14.01
N LEU A 42 -3.15 -1.59 15.11
CA LEU A 42 -3.10 -0.46 16.05
C LEU A 42 -2.56 0.82 15.38
N ILE A 43 -1.53 0.69 14.56
CA ILE A 43 -0.95 1.84 13.85
C ILE A 43 -1.90 2.35 12.75
N VAL A 44 -2.63 1.48 12.06
CA VAL A 44 -3.68 1.89 11.11
C VAL A 44 -4.80 2.65 11.83
N LEU A 45 -5.23 2.23 13.02
CA LEU A 45 -6.21 2.97 13.82
C LEU A 45 -5.67 4.36 14.21
N LEU A 46 -4.41 4.43 14.62
CA LEU A 46 -3.75 5.71 14.89
C LEU A 46 -3.67 6.61 13.65
N HIS A 47 -3.32 6.05 12.48
CA HIS A 47 -3.32 6.75 11.19
C HIS A 47 -4.68 7.40 10.90
N ASN A 48 -5.76 6.64 11.04
CA ASN A 48 -7.12 7.14 10.83
C ASN A 48 -7.50 8.21 11.86
N GLY A 49 -7.11 8.03 13.13
CA GLY A 49 -7.33 9.02 14.19
C GLY A 49 -6.63 10.36 13.93
N LEU A 50 -5.36 10.33 13.51
CA LEU A 50 -4.60 11.55 13.18
C LEU A 50 -5.19 12.31 11.98
N ASN A 51 -5.83 11.56 11.07
CA ASN A 51 -6.43 12.03 9.83
C ASN A 51 -7.97 12.12 9.88
N ILE A 52 -8.58 12.14 11.08
CA ILE A 52 -10.04 12.17 11.28
C ILE A 52 -10.74 13.34 10.57
N HIS A 53 -10.01 14.44 10.33
CA HIS A 53 -10.53 15.59 9.60
C HIS A 53 -10.89 15.23 8.15
N TRP A 54 -10.19 14.27 7.53
CA TRP A 54 -10.49 13.81 6.17
C TRP A 54 -11.85 13.09 6.15
N ILE A 55 -12.11 12.24 7.14
CA ILE A 55 -13.40 11.55 7.30
C ILE A 55 -14.53 12.56 7.49
N ARG A 56 -14.35 13.56 8.37
CA ARG A 56 -15.35 14.63 8.56
C ARG A 56 -15.62 15.42 7.28
N LYS A 57 -14.59 15.60 6.44
CA LYS A 57 -14.71 16.31 5.17
C LYS A 57 -15.41 15.49 4.10
N LEU A 58 -15.53 14.17 4.22
CA LEU A 58 -16.29 13.35 3.27
C LEU A 58 -17.72 13.89 3.06
N ALA A 59 -18.42 14.22 4.15
CA ALA A 59 -19.78 14.74 4.09
C ALA A 59 -19.90 16.20 3.60
N GLN A 60 -18.79 16.86 3.22
CA GLN A 60 -18.75 18.29 2.94
C GLN A 60 -18.06 18.63 1.61
N GLY A 61 -18.62 19.60 0.88
CA GLY A 61 -18.01 20.20 -0.32
C GLY A 61 -18.19 19.39 -1.60
N GLU A 62 -17.79 19.99 -2.72
CA GLU A 62 -17.99 19.41 -4.05
C GLU A 62 -17.05 18.23 -4.33
N TYR A 63 -17.54 17.28 -5.13
CA TYR A 63 -16.81 16.09 -5.55
C TYR A 63 -16.21 16.30 -6.94
N SER A 64 -14.96 16.77 -6.98
CA SER A 64 -14.17 16.73 -8.21
C SER A 64 -13.85 15.29 -8.59
N ALA A 65 -13.57 15.03 -9.88
CA ALA A 65 -13.24 13.69 -10.36
C ALA A 65 -12.05 13.07 -9.59
N PHE A 66 -11.02 13.86 -9.27
CA PHE A 66 -9.90 13.42 -8.45
C PHE A 66 -10.33 13.02 -7.03
N ARG A 67 -11.25 13.79 -6.42
CA ARG A 67 -11.79 13.49 -5.10
C ARG A 67 -12.61 12.18 -5.10
N ILE A 68 -13.37 11.92 -6.16
CA ILE A 68 -14.11 10.65 -6.31
C ILE A 68 -13.14 9.46 -6.34
N VAL A 69 -12.07 9.54 -7.13
CA VAL A 69 -11.03 8.51 -7.19
C VAL A 69 -10.40 8.30 -5.81
N GLN A 70 -10.02 9.38 -5.14
CA GLN A 70 -9.41 9.30 -3.80
C GLN A 70 -10.33 8.62 -2.77
N VAL A 71 -11.62 9.00 -2.75
CA VAL A 71 -12.61 8.39 -1.85
C VAL A 71 -12.82 6.91 -2.18
N THR A 72 -12.90 6.57 -3.46
CA THR A 72 -13.08 5.19 -3.93
C THR A 72 -11.91 4.31 -3.50
N VAL A 73 -10.67 4.74 -3.73
CA VAL A 73 -9.47 4.01 -3.31
C VAL A 73 -9.46 3.80 -1.80
N ASN A 74 -9.81 4.82 -1.02
CA ASN A 74 -9.84 4.70 0.44
C ASN A 74 -10.94 3.76 0.95
N ILE A 75 -12.12 3.73 0.32
CA ILE A 75 -13.18 2.77 0.65
C ILE A 75 -12.74 1.35 0.33
N ILE A 76 -12.14 1.12 -0.84
CA ILE A 76 -11.62 -0.20 -1.23
C ILE A 76 -10.54 -0.65 -0.24
N LEU A 77 -9.60 0.23 0.12
CA LEU A 77 -8.59 -0.07 1.15
C LEU A 77 -9.19 -0.44 2.50
N ALA A 78 -10.23 0.29 2.94
CA ALA A 78 -10.91 -0.03 4.19
C ALA A 78 -11.55 -1.42 4.14
N LEU A 79 -12.18 -1.79 3.03
CA LEU A 79 -12.76 -3.13 2.84
C LEU A 79 -11.69 -4.22 2.78
N LEU A 80 -10.58 -4.00 2.07
CA LEU A 80 -9.47 -4.94 1.98
C LEU A 80 -8.83 -5.17 3.36
N PHE A 81 -8.60 -4.11 4.14
CA PHE A 81 -8.12 -4.26 5.51
C PHE A 81 -9.13 -4.98 6.39
N LEU A 82 -10.43 -4.69 6.27
CA LEU A 82 -11.46 -5.40 7.03
C LEU A 82 -11.42 -6.91 6.74
N PHE A 83 -11.37 -7.31 5.46
CA PHE A 83 -11.26 -8.72 5.09
C PHE A 83 -9.94 -9.35 5.55
N ALA A 84 -8.80 -8.66 5.41
CA ALA A 84 -7.50 -9.15 5.88
C ALA A 84 -7.47 -9.34 7.40
N ILE A 85 -8.03 -8.39 8.19
CA ILE A 85 -8.09 -8.47 9.65
C ILE A 85 -9.00 -9.62 10.08
N ILE A 86 -10.23 -9.68 9.56
CA ILE A 86 -11.19 -10.73 9.95
C ILE A 86 -10.61 -12.10 9.62
N SER A 87 -10.14 -12.30 8.38
CA SER A 87 -9.54 -13.58 7.98
C SER A 87 -8.26 -13.91 8.75
N GLY A 88 -7.42 -12.92 9.08
CA GLY A 88 -6.22 -13.12 9.90
C GLY A 88 -6.55 -13.53 11.33
N LEU A 89 -7.57 -12.92 11.94
CA LEU A 89 -8.06 -13.31 13.27
C LEU A 89 -8.65 -14.73 13.26
N MET A 90 -9.37 -15.10 12.20
CA MET A 90 -9.92 -16.46 12.04
C MET A 90 -8.82 -17.51 11.85
N LEU A 91 -7.66 -17.14 11.31
CA LEU A 91 -6.49 -18.02 11.09
C LEU A 91 -5.51 -18.04 12.26
N SER A 92 -5.61 -17.11 13.22
CA SER A 92 -4.70 -16.98 14.36
C SER A 92 -4.66 -18.26 15.18
N LYS A 93 -3.44 -18.75 15.44
CA LYS A 93 -3.20 -19.95 16.26
C LYS A 93 -2.43 -19.65 17.55
N HIS A 94 -1.72 -18.52 17.61
CA HIS A 94 -0.79 -18.24 18.71
C HIS A 94 -1.30 -17.14 19.64
N VAL A 95 -1.73 -16.02 19.08
CA VAL A 95 -2.09 -14.84 19.87
C VAL A 95 -3.54 -14.88 20.34
N LEU A 96 -4.46 -15.37 19.51
CA LEU A 96 -5.89 -15.43 19.81
C LEU A 96 -6.51 -16.80 19.44
N PRO A 97 -6.02 -17.93 20.00
CA PRO A 97 -6.46 -19.27 19.61
C PRO A 97 -7.93 -19.57 19.94
N ASP A 98 -8.45 -19.02 21.05
CA ASP A 98 -9.78 -19.38 21.58
C ASP A 98 -10.92 -18.48 21.04
N LEU A 99 -10.71 -17.78 19.92
CA LEU A 99 -11.74 -16.95 19.32
C LEU A 99 -12.91 -17.81 18.82
N PRO A 100 -14.18 -17.45 19.13
CA PRO A 100 -15.35 -18.19 18.65
C PRO A 100 -15.48 -18.25 17.11
N ILE A 101 -14.81 -17.32 16.42
CA ILE A 101 -14.77 -17.22 14.96
C ILE A 101 -13.63 -18.02 14.32
N HIS A 102 -12.78 -18.69 15.12
CA HIS A 102 -11.62 -19.42 14.62
C HIS A 102 -12.02 -20.45 13.56
N ARG A 103 -11.41 -20.36 12.37
CA ARG A 103 -11.71 -21.22 11.22
C ARG A 103 -10.54 -21.26 10.25
N SER A 104 -9.79 -22.36 10.28
CA SER A 104 -8.63 -22.63 9.42
C SER A 104 -8.98 -23.24 8.05
N SER A 105 -10.11 -22.84 7.45
CA SER A 105 -10.53 -23.36 6.14
C SER A 105 -9.71 -22.77 4.99
N ASP A 106 -9.52 -23.53 3.91
CA ASP A 106 -8.85 -23.08 2.68
C ASP A 106 -9.44 -21.77 2.14
N PHE A 107 -10.77 -21.62 2.19
CA PHE A 107 -11.45 -20.42 1.75
C PHE A 107 -11.04 -19.15 2.54
N VAL A 108 -10.88 -19.27 3.87
CA VAL A 108 -10.45 -18.14 4.72
C VAL A 108 -9.00 -17.77 4.39
N ARG A 109 -8.13 -18.76 4.17
CA ARG A 109 -6.73 -18.54 3.75
C ARG A 109 -6.68 -17.82 2.39
N LYS A 110 -7.49 -18.25 1.42
CA LYS A 110 -7.60 -17.60 0.12
C LYS A 110 -8.07 -16.15 0.23
N ILE A 111 -9.12 -15.88 1.01
CA ILE A 111 -9.58 -14.51 1.29
C ILE A 111 -8.44 -13.69 1.90
N HIS A 112 -7.73 -14.22 2.89
CA HIS A 112 -6.63 -13.52 3.55
C HIS A 112 -5.55 -13.13 2.54
N MET A 113 -5.03 -14.10 1.78
CA MET A 113 -3.98 -13.91 0.78
C MET A 113 -4.40 -12.92 -0.31
N THR A 114 -5.61 -13.08 -0.86
CA THR A 114 -6.14 -12.16 -1.87
C THR A 114 -6.31 -10.75 -1.30
N SER A 115 -6.79 -10.62 -0.06
CA SER A 115 -6.98 -9.31 0.58
C SER A 115 -5.66 -8.59 0.82
N VAL A 116 -4.60 -9.28 1.26
CA VAL A 116 -3.29 -8.65 1.49
C VAL A 116 -2.59 -8.26 0.19
N HIS A 117 -2.68 -9.09 -0.86
CA HIS A 117 -2.09 -8.75 -2.16
C HIS A 117 -2.81 -7.60 -2.87
N TRP A 118 -4.15 -7.59 -2.87
CA TRP A 118 -4.89 -6.41 -3.32
C TRP A 118 -4.63 -5.21 -2.42
N GLY A 119 -4.51 -5.43 -1.11
CA GLY A 119 -4.15 -4.40 -0.13
C GLY A 119 -2.86 -3.70 -0.50
N GLN A 120 -1.80 -4.45 -0.79
CA GLN A 120 -0.52 -3.90 -1.24
C GLN A 120 -0.67 -3.05 -2.52
N ILE A 121 -1.42 -3.54 -3.52
CA ILE A 121 -1.64 -2.78 -4.76
C ILE A 121 -2.40 -1.48 -4.48
N PHE A 122 -3.47 -1.52 -3.70
CA PHE A 122 -4.24 -0.31 -3.40
C PHE A 122 -3.49 0.66 -2.48
N ILE A 123 -2.59 0.18 -1.61
CA ILE A 123 -1.67 1.02 -0.83
C ILE A 123 -0.68 1.71 -1.78
N ALA A 124 -0.14 0.99 -2.75
CA ALA A 124 0.70 1.57 -3.80
C ALA A 124 -0.04 2.63 -4.62
N VAL A 125 -1.29 2.37 -5.00
CA VAL A 125 -2.16 3.35 -5.67
C VAL A 125 -2.34 4.58 -4.78
N HIS A 126 -2.70 4.40 -3.51
CA HIS A 126 -2.83 5.48 -2.54
C HIS A 126 -1.53 6.30 -2.42
N LEU A 127 -0.38 5.65 -2.32
CA LEU A 127 0.93 6.28 -2.32
C LEU A 127 1.20 7.10 -3.60
N GLY A 128 0.85 6.54 -4.76
CA GLY A 128 0.96 7.19 -6.07
C GLY A 128 0.14 8.48 -6.17
N MET A 129 -1.06 8.50 -5.58
CA MET A 129 -1.89 9.72 -5.51
C MET A 129 -1.22 10.82 -4.68
N HIS A 130 -0.48 10.43 -3.63
CA HIS A 130 0.19 11.34 -2.70
C HIS A 130 1.68 11.62 -3.05
N TRP A 131 2.16 11.11 -4.19
CA TRP A 131 3.58 11.15 -4.55
C TRP A 131 4.21 12.55 -4.54
N LYS A 132 3.51 13.56 -5.07
CA LYS A 132 4.02 14.95 -5.11
C LYS A 132 4.22 15.52 -3.70
N MET A 133 3.32 15.19 -2.77
CA MET A 133 3.42 15.61 -1.37
C MET A 133 4.66 14.99 -0.72
N LEU A 134 4.87 13.69 -0.92
CA LEU A 134 6.01 12.95 -0.36
C LEU A 134 7.34 13.45 -0.91
N ALA A 135 7.46 13.61 -2.23
CA ALA A 135 8.66 14.14 -2.85
C ALA A 135 9.05 15.52 -2.27
N ASN A 136 8.06 16.41 -2.09
CA ASN A 136 8.28 17.72 -1.49
C ASN A 136 8.68 17.64 0.00
N PHE A 137 8.13 16.68 0.76
CA PHE A 137 8.52 16.43 2.14
C PHE A 137 9.97 15.97 2.24
N PHE A 138 10.37 15.00 1.42
CA PHE A 138 11.74 14.47 1.41
C PHE A 138 12.77 15.49 0.91
N CYS A 139 12.42 16.35 -0.05
CA CYS A 139 13.29 17.46 -0.43
C CYS A 139 13.53 18.41 0.75
N LYS A 140 12.50 18.70 1.56
CA LYS A 140 12.60 19.59 2.73
C LYS A 140 13.43 18.96 3.86
N ILE A 141 13.27 17.67 4.16
CA ILE A 141 14.00 17.03 5.25
C ILE A 141 15.49 16.89 4.94
N TRP A 142 15.84 16.54 3.69
CA TRP A 142 17.21 16.40 3.24
C TRP A 142 17.85 17.70 2.75
N ARG A 143 17.14 18.83 2.86
CA ARG A 143 17.59 20.15 2.41
C ARG A 143 18.01 20.18 0.93
N ILE A 144 17.37 19.34 0.11
CA ILE A 144 17.59 19.29 -1.33
C ILE A 144 16.69 20.33 -2.00
N SER A 145 17.27 21.18 -2.85
CA SER A 145 16.47 22.10 -3.65
C SER A 145 15.55 21.31 -4.59
N PRO A 146 14.24 21.61 -4.65
CA PRO A 146 13.31 20.93 -5.54
C PRO A 146 13.65 21.14 -7.03
N PHE A 147 14.49 22.14 -7.34
CA PHE A 147 14.98 22.43 -8.69
C PHE A 147 16.37 21.84 -8.98
N SER A 148 16.96 21.11 -8.02
CA SER A 148 18.26 20.45 -8.24
C SER A 148 18.16 19.33 -9.28
N LEU A 149 19.28 19.03 -9.96
CA LEU A 149 19.39 17.87 -10.86
C LEU A 149 19.08 16.55 -10.14
N LEU A 150 19.43 16.45 -8.86
CA LEU A 150 19.14 15.29 -8.02
C LEU A 150 17.64 15.07 -7.88
N ALA A 151 16.87 16.11 -7.52
CA ALA A 151 15.43 16.02 -7.33
C ALA A 151 14.64 15.87 -8.66
N THR A 152 15.11 16.51 -9.74
CA THR A 152 14.37 16.58 -11.01
C THR A 152 14.70 15.47 -11.99
N ARG A 153 15.91 14.88 -11.94
CA ARG A 153 16.34 13.85 -12.89
C ARG A 153 16.75 12.55 -12.21
N LEU A 154 17.68 12.59 -11.26
CA LEU A 154 18.25 11.37 -10.67
C LEU A 154 17.24 10.58 -9.84
N MET A 155 16.53 11.24 -8.92
CA MET A 155 15.51 10.57 -8.10
C MET A 155 14.39 9.95 -8.97
N PRO A 156 13.77 10.68 -9.92
CA PRO A 156 12.81 10.07 -10.83
C PRO A 156 13.37 8.90 -11.65
N ALA A 157 14.62 8.98 -12.11
CA ALA A 157 15.27 7.90 -12.85
C ALA A 157 15.46 6.65 -11.99
N ILE A 158 15.91 6.80 -10.73
CA ILE A 158 16.07 5.68 -9.79
C ILE A 158 14.73 4.99 -9.54
N PHE A 159 13.69 5.74 -9.19
CA PHE A 159 12.38 5.13 -8.96
C PHE A 159 11.77 4.54 -10.23
N PHE A 160 12.05 5.11 -11.41
CA PHE A 160 11.64 4.51 -12.68
C PHE A 160 12.34 3.17 -12.90
N SER A 161 13.65 3.06 -12.67
CA SER A 161 14.37 1.78 -12.74
C SER A 161 13.81 0.75 -11.76
N ILE A 162 13.50 1.16 -10.52
CA ILE A 162 12.86 0.30 -9.53
C ILE A 162 11.47 -0.15 -10.01
N ALA A 163 10.69 0.75 -10.60
CA ALA A 163 9.36 0.43 -11.14
C ALA A 163 9.44 -0.58 -12.30
N VAL A 164 10.42 -0.43 -13.21
CA VAL A 164 10.65 -1.39 -14.30
C VAL A 164 11.01 -2.76 -13.74
N TYR A 165 11.90 -2.82 -12.75
CA TYR A 165 12.20 -4.05 -12.04
C TYR A 165 10.96 -4.65 -11.36
N GLY A 166 10.14 -3.82 -10.72
CA GLY A 166 8.88 -4.23 -10.09
C GLY A 166 7.91 -4.93 -11.06
N VAL A 167 7.89 -4.55 -12.34
CA VAL A 167 7.10 -5.28 -13.37
C VAL A 167 7.63 -6.70 -13.55
N SER A 168 8.95 -6.85 -13.73
CA SER A 168 9.55 -8.18 -13.91
C SER A 168 9.32 -9.08 -12.70
N VAL A 169 9.41 -8.53 -11.49
CA VAL A 169 9.14 -9.25 -10.24
C VAL A 169 7.66 -9.62 -10.12
N PHE A 170 6.74 -8.71 -10.44
CA PHE A 170 5.30 -8.98 -10.40
C PHE A 170 4.91 -10.15 -11.31
N MET A 171 5.51 -10.22 -12.50
CA MET A 171 5.32 -11.33 -13.43
C MET A 171 6.04 -12.60 -12.97
N GLY A 172 7.30 -12.50 -12.54
CA GLY A 172 8.11 -13.66 -12.14
C GLY A 172 7.65 -14.35 -10.85
N ARG A 173 6.95 -13.64 -9.96
CA ARG A 173 6.38 -14.20 -8.72
C ARG A 173 4.94 -14.70 -8.87
N ASP A 174 4.38 -14.69 -10.09
CA ASP A 174 3.01 -15.15 -10.38
C ASP A 174 1.97 -14.62 -9.38
N LEU A 175 1.99 -13.30 -9.12
CA LEU A 175 1.07 -12.67 -8.17
C LEU A 175 -0.37 -12.57 -8.69
N LEU A 176 -0.59 -12.74 -10.00
CA LEU A 176 -1.91 -12.64 -10.61
C LEU A 176 -2.89 -13.71 -10.08
N PRO A 177 -2.53 -15.01 -10.01
CA PRO A 177 -3.34 -16.03 -9.34
C PRO A 177 -3.79 -15.65 -7.92
N TYR A 178 -2.93 -15.02 -7.13
CA TYR A 178 -3.28 -14.58 -5.78
C TYR A 178 -4.37 -13.50 -5.77
N LEU A 179 -4.32 -12.57 -6.74
CA LEU A 179 -5.33 -11.52 -6.91
C LEU A 179 -6.68 -12.07 -7.38
N LEU A 180 -6.68 -13.21 -8.06
CA LEU A 180 -7.87 -13.83 -8.65
C LEU A 180 -8.46 -14.97 -7.81
N ILE A 181 -7.98 -15.18 -6.58
CA ILE A 181 -8.44 -16.25 -5.66
C ILE A 181 -8.14 -17.66 -6.22
N GLN A 182 -7.10 -17.79 -7.06
CA GLN A 182 -6.77 -19.04 -7.77
C GLN A 182 -5.68 -19.88 -7.10
N VAL A 183 -5.17 -19.46 -5.93
CA VAL A 183 -4.09 -20.18 -5.24
C VAL A 183 -4.67 -21.18 -4.25
N ASP A 184 -4.58 -22.47 -4.59
CA ASP A 184 -4.93 -23.58 -3.68
C ASP A 184 -3.80 -23.86 -2.67
N PHE A 185 -2.54 -23.75 -3.12
CA PHE A 185 -1.34 -23.97 -2.30
C PHE A 185 -0.32 -22.87 -2.57
N ALA A 186 0.04 -22.12 -1.53
CA ALA A 186 1.12 -21.14 -1.59
C ALA A 186 2.45 -21.86 -1.34
N PHE A 187 3.31 -21.90 -2.35
CA PHE A 187 4.68 -22.41 -2.22
C PHE A 187 5.59 -21.28 -1.76
N PHE A 188 6.27 -21.47 -0.63
CA PHE A 188 7.25 -20.53 -0.10
C PHE A 188 8.64 -21.10 -0.30
N ASP A 189 9.54 -20.27 -0.82
CA ASP A 189 10.96 -20.58 -0.90
C ASP A 189 11.63 -20.13 0.41
N PHE A 190 11.98 -21.09 1.27
CA PHE A 190 12.63 -20.80 2.55
C PHE A 190 14.14 -20.53 2.41
N GLU A 191 14.73 -20.76 1.23
CA GLU A 191 16.14 -20.48 0.94
C GLU A 191 16.33 -19.09 0.31
N GLU A 192 15.22 -18.41 -0.02
CA GLU A 192 15.26 -17.07 -0.58
C GLU A 192 15.89 -16.06 0.40
N SER A 193 16.74 -15.19 -0.13
CA SER A 193 17.34 -14.13 0.65
C SER A 193 16.31 -13.10 1.08
N THR A 194 16.19 -12.91 2.40
CA THR A 194 15.31 -11.93 3.06
C THR A 194 15.40 -10.52 2.45
N ALA A 195 16.61 -10.08 2.08
CA ALA A 195 16.82 -8.74 1.52
C ALA A 195 16.22 -8.60 0.11
N PHE A 196 16.39 -9.61 -0.73
CA PHE A 196 15.81 -9.63 -2.09
C PHE A 196 14.29 -9.74 -2.02
N PHE A 197 13.75 -10.59 -1.15
CA PHE A 197 12.30 -10.69 -0.93
C PHE A 197 11.66 -9.33 -0.63
N TYR A 198 12.19 -8.58 0.35
CA TYR A 198 11.60 -7.27 0.68
C TYR A 198 11.83 -6.22 -0.41
N PHE A 199 12.97 -6.26 -1.09
CA PHE A 199 13.24 -5.37 -2.20
C PHE A 199 12.26 -5.60 -3.35
N ASP A 200 11.91 -6.84 -3.63
CA ASP A 200 10.94 -7.24 -4.64
C ASP A 200 9.54 -6.71 -4.35
N PHE A 201 9.03 -6.94 -3.14
CA PHE A 201 7.72 -6.41 -2.72
C PHE A 201 7.69 -4.88 -2.66
N PHE A 202 8.81 -4.25 -2.27
CA PHE A 202 8.96 -2.81 -2.36
C PHE A 202 8.93 -2.33 -3.82
N ALA A 203 9.65 -2.99 -4.73
CA ALA A 203 9.68 -2.65 -6.14
C ALA A 203 8.31 -2.76 -6.81
N ILE A 204 7.53 -3.80 -6.49
CA ILE A 204 6.14 -3.94 -6.93
C ILE A 204 5.28 -2.76 -6.44
N THR A 205 5.45 -2.36 -5.17
CA THR A 205 4.74 -1.22 -4.60
C THR A 205 5.10 0.08 -5.35
N ILE A 206 6.38 0.30 -5.63
CA ILE A 206 6.84 1.48 -6.40
C ILE A 206 6.28 1.44 -7.83
N PHE A 207 6.24 0.27 -8.47
CA PHE A 207 5.65 0.12 -9.81
C PHE A 207 4.20 0.60 -9.86
N PHE A 208 3.32 0.07 -9.00
CA PHE A 208 1.91 0.49 -8.99
C PHE A 208 1.72 1.95 -8.57
N ALA A 209 2.58 2.48 -7.68
CA ALA A 209 2.56 3.90 -7.32
C ALA A 209 2.93 4.81 -8.51
N TYR A 210 3.96 4.43 -9.27
CA TYR A 210 4.36 5.15 -10.49
C TYR A 210 3.30 5.06 -11.57
N LEU A 211 2.74 3.87 -11.80
CA LEU A 211 1.66 3.66 -12.75
C LEU A 211 0.47 4.57 -12.41
N THR A 212 0.06 4.60 -11.14
CA THR A 212 -1.02 5.47 -10.67
C THR A 212 -0.74 6.94 -10.95
N ARG A 213 0.49 7.41 -10.68
CA ARG A 213 0.90 8.78 -10.97
C ARG A 213 0.76 9.11 -12.46
N VAL A 214 1.20 8.22 -13.34
CA VAL A 214 1.10 8.41 -14.80
C VAL A 214 -0.36 8.43 -15.25
N LEU A 215 -1.17 7.48 -14.78
CA LEU A 215 -2.60 7.41 -15.11
C LEU A 215 -3.37 8.66 -14.65
N LEU A 216 -3.11 9.14 -13.43
CA LEU A 216 -3.71 10.38 -12.93
C LEU A 216 -3.30 11.59 -13.75
N TRP A 217 -2.03 11.68 -14.15
CA TRP A 217 -1.57 12.77 -15.01
C TRP A 217 -2.28 12.77 -16.37
N LEU A 218 -2.42 11.60 -17.00
CA LEU A 218 -3.18 11.45 -18.26
C LEU A 218 -4.66 11.80 -18.08
N PHE A 219 -5.27 11.34 -16.99
CA PHE A 219 -6.68 11.59 -16.68
C PHE A 219 -6.97 13.09 -16.49
N LEU A 220 -6.12 13.80 -15.75
CA LEU A 220 -6.27 15.24 -15.52
C LEU A 220 -6.10 16.04 -16.83
N LEU A 221 -5.12 15.68 -17.66
CA LEU A 221 -4.92 16.31 -18.98
C LEU A 221 -6.12 16.12 -19.92
N TRP A 222 -6.74 14.93 -19.89
CA TRP A 222 -7.93 14.66 -20.67
C TRP A 222 -9.12 15.52 -20.20
N GLY A 223 -9.29 15.65 -18.88
CA GLY A 223 -10.34 16.49 -18.29
C GLY A 223 -10.23 17.97 -18.66
N GLU A 224 -9.02 18.51 -18.73
CA GLU A 224 -8.79 19.91 -19.16
C GLU A 224 -9.07 20.10 -20.65
N LYS A 225 -8.65 19.16 -21.51
CA LYS A 225 -8.96 19.20 -22.95
C LYS A 225 -10.46 19.08 -23.23
N GLY A 226 -11.20 18.31 -22.43
CA GLY A 226 -12.65 18.17 -22.54
C GLY A 226 -13.40 19.46 -22.21
N LYS A 227 -12.94 20.22 -21.22
CA LYS A 227 -13.51 21.54 -20.87
C LYS A 227 -13.25 22.60 -21.95
N LEU A 228 -12.08 22.56 -22.59
CA LEU A 228 -11.73 23.49 -23.68
C LEU A 228 -12.48 23.24 -25.00
N ARG A 229 -13.08 22.06 -25.19
CA ARG A 229 -13.91 21.73 -26.36
C ARG A 229 -15.40 22.00 -26.16
N ALA A 230 -15.81 22.36 -24.94
CA ALA A 230 -17.20 22.64 -24.57
C ALA A 230 -17.49 24.16 -24.41
N CYS A 231 -16.48 25.00 -24.63
CA CYS A 231 -16.60 26.44 -24.89
C CYS A 231 -16.44 26.69 -26.39
#